data_AF-A0A832DK50-F1
#
_entry.id   AF-A0A832DK50-F1
#
_cell.length_a   1.000
_cell.length_b   1.000
_cell.length_c   1.000
_cell.angle_alpha   90.00
_cell.angle_beta   90.00
_cell.angle_gamma   90.00
#
_symmetry.space_group_name_H-M   'P 1'
#
loop_
_entity.id
_entity.type
_entity.pdbx_description
1 polymer ?
#
loop_
_entity_poly.entity_id
_entity_poly.type
_entity_poly.pdbx_seq_one_letter_code
_entity_poly.pdbx_strand_id
1 'polypeptide(L)'
;MIDRVSQLAEYVGLGVGQPGCRADVLIVATPEADALANELVAEHQDIMRPSLGGTDLGRAALEAFRTSDAPVRWWHVSLPVSADTGAVACQLKGAENAPEISSPNMSRLRSGIRYDLAKVIVIIDTRRLGGVTFSALSDYVAMVALAQIDPTADVSTYPSVLNAFGPSGETGLTELDANYLRSLYDARPDYGMPSAQINQMASALARRQQDEPDATP
;
A
#
# COMPACT_ATOMS: atom_id res chain seq x y z
N MET A 1 11.77 -13.57 -0.43
CA MET A 1 10.89 -12.43 -0.12
C MET A 1 10.89 -11.38 -1.23
N ILE A 2 12.00 -10.68 -1.51
CA ILE A 2 12.04 -9.68 -2.60
C ILE A 2 11.60 -10.28 -3.94
N ASP A 3 12.10 -11.48 -4.28
CA ASP A 3 11.67 -12.21 -5.48
C ASP A 3 10.17 -12.47 -5.49
N ARG A 4 9.57 -12.71 -4.32
CA ARG A 4 8.14 -12.98 -4.21
C ARG A 4 7.31 -11.71 -4.43
N VAL A 5 7.74 -10.58 -3.86
CA VAL A 5 7.13 -9.27 -4.13
C VAL A 5 7.22 -8.96 -5.63
N SER A 6 8.38 -9.20 -6.24
CA SER A 6 8.62 -8.97 -7.67
C SER A 6 7.75 -9.87 -8.55
N GLN A 7 7.67 -11.16 -8.24
CA GLN A 7 6.78 -12.10 -8.95
C GLN A 7 5.31 -11.69 -8.87
N LEU A 8 4.85 -11.24 -7.71
CA LEU A 8 3.46 -10.81 -7.54
C LEU A 8 3.19 -9.49 -8.28
N ALA A 9 4.16 -8.57 -8.28
CA ALA A 9 4.09 -7.33 -9.05
C ALA A 9 3.98 -7.62 -10.56
N GLU A 10 4.83 -8.51 -11.10
CA GLU A 10 4.77 -8.94 -12.50
C GLU A 10 3.45 -9.65 -12.83
N TYR A 11 2.95 -10.49 -11.92
CA TYR A 11 1.67 -11.19 -12.08
C TYR A 11 0.48 -10.25 -12.24
N VAL A 12 0.52 -9.07 -11.61
CA VAL A 12 -0.52 -8.04 -11.72
C VAL A 12 -0.18 -6.95 -12.73
N GLY A 13 0.82 -7.18 -13.60
CA GLY A 13 1.15 -6.32 -14.74
C GLY A 13 2.02 -5.12 -14.41
N LEU A 14 2.63 -5.06 -13.22
CA LEU A 14 3.58 -4.02 -12.87
C LEU A 14 4.98 -4.34 -13.42
N GLY A 15 5.70 -3.28 -13.83
CA GLY A 15 7.11 -3.38 -14.16
C GLY A 15 7.98 -3.34 -12.90
N VAL A 16 8.91 -4.28 -12.77
CA VAL A 16 9.91 -4.28 -11.71
C VAL A 16 11.13 -3.47 -12.16
N GLY A 17 11.59 -2.57 -11.28
CA GLY A 17 12.74 -1.71 -11.55
C GLY A 17 14.04 -2.51 -11.77
N GLN A 18 14.89 -2.01 -12.67
CA GLN A 18 16.21 -2.58 -12.92
C GLN A 18 17.21 -2.21 -11.81
N PRO A 19 18.32 -2.96 -11.65
CA PRO A 19 19.37 -2.59 -10.71
C PRO A 19 19.80 -1.13 -10.86
N GLY A 20 19.88 -0.41 -9.74
CA GLY A 20 20.17 1.04 -9.71
C GLY A 20 18.94 1.95 -9.82
N CYS A 21 17.73 1.40 -9.92
CA CYS A 21 16.51 2.19 -9.77
C CYS A 21 16.38 2.73 -8.34
N ARG A 22 15.56 3.79 -8.20
CA ARG A 22 15.14 4.26 -6.89
C ARG A 22 14.21 3.21 -6.26
N ALA A 23 14.46 2.84 -5.02
CA ALA A 23 13.60 1.90 -4.30
C ALA A 23 12.32 2.60 -3.80
N ASP A 24 11.17 2.09 -4.21
CA ASP A 24 9.86 2.53 -3.71
C ASP A 24 9.37 1.63 -2.55
N VAL A 25 9.93 0.43 -2.37
CA VAL A 25 9.61 -0.48 -1.26
C VAL A 25 10.87 -0.76 -0.43
N LEU A 26 10.83 -0.45 0.86
CA LEU A 26 11.87 -0.76 1.85
C LEU A 26 11.33 -1.80 2.83
N ILE A 27 11.97 -2.97 2.89
CA ILE A 27 11.63 -4.04 3.83
C ILE A 27 12.81 -4.25 4.77
N VAL A 28 12.58 -4.14 6.07
CA VAL A 28 13.61 -4.34 7.10
C VAL A 28 13.13 -5.40 8.08
N ALA A 29 13.89 -6.49 8.20
CA ALA A 29 13.69 -7.50 9.23
C ALA A 29 14.71 -7.29 10.35
N THR A 30 14.22 -7.10 11.58
CA THR A 30 15.07 -6.75 12.72
C THR A 30 14.48 -7.26 14.04
N PRO A 31 15.30 -7.67 15.02
CA PRO A 31 14.83 -7.89 16.39
C PRO A 31 14.54 -6.57 17.12
N GLU A 32 15.02 -5.43 16.65
CA GLU A 32 14.82 -4.11 17.28
C GLU A 32 13.76 -3.27 16.56
N ALA A 33 12.65 -3.89 16.11
CA ALA A 33 11.61 -3.24 15.30
C ALA A 33 11.04 -1.97 15.95
N ASP A 34 10.85 -1.96 17.27
CA ASP A 34 10.32 -0.82 18.01
C ASP A 34 11.31 0.36 18.02
N ALA A 35 12.61 0.08 18.21
CA ALA A 35 13.64 1.11 18.17
C ALA A 35 13.75 1.71 16.76
N LEU A 36 13.75 0.86 15.73
CA LEU A 36 13.81 1.28 14.33
C LEU A 36 12.59 2.13 13.95
N ALA A 37 11.38 1.74 14.35
CA ALA A 37 10.18 2.52 14.05
C ALA A 37 10.21 3.90 14.72
N ASN A 38 10.68 3.97 15.98
CA ASN A 38 10.87 5.24 16.68
C ASN A 38 11.91 6.14 16.00
N GLU A 39 13.06 5.58 15.63
CA GLU A 39 14.14 6.30 14.95
C GLU A 39 13.69 6.84 13.59
N LEU A 40 13.03 6.02 12.76
CA LEU A 40 12.50 6.45 11.46
C LEU A 40 11.52 7.61 11.58
N VAL A 41 10.63 7.58 12.58
CA VAL A 41 9.66 8.66 12.80
C VAL A 41 10.33 9.91 13.38
N ALA A 42 11.37 9.76 14.20
CA ALA A 42 12.08 10.89 14.79
C ALA A 42 12.99 11.60 13.78
N GLU A 43 13.83 10.84 13.07
CA GLU A 43 14.93 11.34 12.24
C GLU A 43 14.55 11.55 10.77
N HIS A 44 13.50 10.89 10.30
CA HIS A 44 13.12 10.90 8.88
C HIS A 44 11.70 11.41 8.62
N GLN A 45 11.25 12.42 9.37
CA GLN A 45 9.90 13.00 9.25
C GLN A 45 9.53 13.46 7.84
N ASP A 46 10.50 13.92 7.05
CA ASP A 46 10.26 14.36 5.67
C ASP A 46 10.07 13.18 4.70
N ILE A 47 10.58 11.99 5.04
CA ILE A 47 10.30 10.77 4.28
C ILE A 47 8.96 10.19 4.73
N MET A 48 8.69 10.17 6.03
CA MET A 48 7.45 9.62 6.59
C MET A 48 6.24 10.47 6.19
N ARG A 49 6.37 11.80 6.18
CA ARG A 49 5.29 12.73 5.86
C ARG A 49 5.82 13.84 4.96
N PRO A 50 5.97 13.57 3.65
CA PRO A 50 6.67 14.47 2.73
C PRO A 50 5.91 15.75 2.40
N SER A 51 4.62 15.85 2.75
CA SER A 51 3.79 17.04 2.55
C SER A 51 3.02 17.39 3.82
N LEU A 52 2.30 18.51 3.80
CA LEU A 52 1.45 18.96 4.91
C LEU A 52 0.21 18.05 5.10
N GLY A 53 -0.22 17.33 4.06
CA GLY A 53 -1.31 16.37 4.15
C GLY A 53 -1.63 15.67 2.83
N GLY A 54 -2.50 14.66 2.90
CA GLY A 54 -2.98 13.91 1.75
C GLY A 54 -1.98 12.91 1.17
N THR A 55 -0.78 12.80 1.73
CA THR A 55 0.26 11.88 1.25
C THR A 55 0.39 10.60 2.07
N ASP A 56 -0.35 10.51 3.17
CA ASP A 56 -0.26 9.46 4.18
C ASP A 56 -1.56 9.37 4.98
N LEU A 57 -1.69 8.33 5.81
CA LEU A 57 -2.84 8.12 6.71
C LEU A 57 -2.88 9.08 7.91
N GLY A 58 -1.94 10.03 8.01
CA GLY A 58 -1.94 11.07 9.02
C GLY A 58 -1.25 10.72 10.34
N ARG A 59 -1.27 11.66 11.28
CA ARG A 59 -0.50 11.57 12.53
C ARG A 59 -0.91 10.40 13.43
N ALA A 60 -2.20 10.09 13.52
CA ALA A 60 -2.69 8.99 14.35
C ALA A 60 -2.20 7.64 13.82
N ALA A 61 -2.26 7.43 12.50
CA ALA A 61 -1.72 6.23 11.88
C ALA A 61 -0.19 6.16 11.98
N LEU A 62 0.51 7.30 11.90
CA LEU A 62 1.97 7.33 12.10
C LEU A 62 2.36 6.95 13.54
N GLU A 63 1.57 7.40 14.53
CA GLU A 63 1.74 7.01 15.92
C GLU A 63 1.46 5.52 16.12
N ALA A 64 0.42 4.99 15.46
CA ALA A 64 0.12 3.56 15.47
C ALA A 64 1.27 2.76 14.82
N PHE A 65 1.83 3.19 13.69
CA PHE A 65 3.02 2.58 13.10
C PHE A 65 4.20 2.58 14.07
N ARG A 66 4.43 3.69 14.77
CA ARG A 66 5.53 3.84 15.74
C ARG A 66 5.40 2.92 16.95
N THR A 67 4.18 2.78 17.46
CA THR A 67 3.89 2.09 18.74
C THR A 67 3.30 0.69 18.59
N SER A 68 3.01 0.26 17.36
CA SER A 68 2.40 -1.04 17.10
C SER A 68 3.28 -2.19 17.58
N ASP A 69 2.62 -3.17 18.19
CA ASP A 69 3.24 -4.42 18.61
C ASP A 69 3.13 -5.55 17.56
N ALA A 70 2.59 -5.24 16.37
CA ALA A 70 2.37 -6.22 15.30
C ALA A 70 3.69 -6.84 14.80
N PRO A 71 3.69 -8.13 14.42
CA PRO A 71 4.87 -8.80 13.84
C PRO A 71 5.38 -8.17 12.55
N VAL A 72 4.46 -7.61 11.76
CA VAL A 72 4.75 -6.82 10.57
C VAL A 72 3.99 -5.51 10.69
N ARG A 73 4.69 -4.38 10.55
CA ARG A 73 4.09 -3.03 10.51
C ARG A 73 4.55 -2.33 9.25
N TRP A 74 3.68 -1.50 8.67
CA TRP A 74 4.00 -0.80 7.44
C TRP A 74 3.49 0.64 7.44
N TRP A 75 4.15 1.46 6.62
CA TRP A 75 3.81 2.85 6.38
C TRP A 75 3.81 3.12 4.88
N HIS A 76 2.68 3.63 4.38
CA HIS A 76 2.52 4.00 2.98
C HIS A 76 2.60 5.51 2.80
N VAL A 77 3.28 5.92 1.74
CA VAL A 77 3.32 7.28 1.26
C VAL A 77 2.88 7.29 -0.20
N SER A 78 1.82 8.03 -0.50
CA SER A 78 1.28 8.19 -1.84
C SER A 78 1.33 9.65 -2.23
N LEU A 79 1.90 9.98 -3.38
CA LEU A 79 2.01 11.37 -3.82
C LEU A 79 0.91 11.67 -4.84
N PRO A 80 0.24 12.84 -4.72
CA PRO A 80 -0.59 13.32 -5.81
C PRO A 80 0.35 13.65 -6.97
N VAL A 81 0.00 13.18 -8.17
CA VAL A 81 0.72 13.45 -9.40
C VAL A 81 -0.25 13.86 -10.50
N SER A 82 0.23 14.63 -11.47
CA SER A 82 -0.51 14.85 -12.71
C SER A 82 -0.81 13.52 -13.40
N ALA A 83 -2.07 13.28 -13.74
CA ALA A 83 -2.46 12.10 -14.50
C ALA A 83 -1.83 12.09 -15.90
N ASP A 84 -1.58 13.27 -16.47
CA ASP A 84 -1.00 13.44 -17.80
C ASP A 84 0.53 13.28 -17.82
N THR A 85 1.23 13.89 -16.85
CA THR A 85 2.69 14.00 -16.87
C THR A 85 3.42 13.18 -15.80
N GLY A 86 2.70 12.71 -14.77
CA GLY A 86 3.30 12.07 -13.59
C GLY A 86 4.05 13.03 -12.67
N ALA A 87 4.03 14.35 -12.94
CA ALA A 87 4.70 15.34 -12.10
C ALA A 87 4.00 15.47 -10.73
N VAL A 88 4.78 15.55 -9.64
CA VAL A 88 4.25 15.71 -8.28
C VAL A 88 3.41 16.99 -8.16
N ALA A 89 2.20 16.83 -7.64
CA ALA A 89 1.13 17.82 -7.56
C ALA A 89 0.91 18.38 -6.16
N CYS A 90 1.90 18.26 -5.30
CA CYS A 90 1.90 18.88 -3.98
C CYS A 90 3.27 19.49 -3.68
N GLN A 91 3.28 20.53 -2.84
CA GLN A 91 4.53 21.03 -2.30
C GLN A 91 5.11 20.00 -1.32
N LEU A 92 6.32 19.53 -1.62
CA LEU A 92 7.08 18.69 -0.71
C LEU A 92 7.76 19.57 0.35
N LYS A 93 7.92 19.04 1.56
CA LYS A 93 8.73 19.69 2.60
C LYS A 93 10.17 19.85 2.10
N GLY A 94 10.75 21.01 2.38
CA GLY A 94 12.06 21.39 1.86
C GLY A 94 12.08 21.92 0.43
N ALA A 95 10.95 21.89 -0.30
CA ALA A 95 10.85 22.54 -1.61
C ALA A 95 10.59 24.05 -1.47
N GLU A 96 11.36 24.86 -2.19
CA GLU A 96 11.24 26.33 -2.15
C GLU A 96 9.90 26.83 -2.68
N ASN A 97 9.36 26.19 -3.72
CA ASN A 97 8.12 26.62 -4.39
C ASN A 97 7.12 25.46 -4.50
N ALA A 98 5.84 25.80 -4.53
CA ALA A 98 4.79 24.85 -4.89
C ALA A 98 4.88 24.50 -6.39
N PRO A 99 4.64 23.24 -6.79
CA PRO A 99 4.72 22.84 -8.19
C PRO A 99 3.57 23.46 -8.99
N GLU A 100 3.90 23.99 -10.18
CA GLU A 100 2.92 24.40 -11.18
C GLU A 100 2.65 23.22 -12.12
N ILE A 101 1.39 22.77 -12.18
CA ILE A 101 0.97 21.71 -13.10
C ILE A 101 0.01 22.28 -14.12
N SER A 102 0.39 22.18 -15.39
CA SER A 102 -0.49 22.42 -16.51
C SER A 102 -1.12 21.10 -16.94
N SER A 103 -2.45 20.97 -16.79
CA SER A 103 -3.20 19.82 -17.29
C SER A 103 -4.22 20.32 -18.33
N PRO A 104 -3.98 20.09 -19.63
CA PRO A 104 -4.82 20.63 -20.70
C PRO A 104 -6.21 19.96 -20.78
N ASN A 105 -6.41 18.82 -20.11
CA ASN A 105 -7.63 17.99 -20.24
C ASN A 105 -8.47 17.91 -18.96
N MET A 106 -8.35 18.87 -18.04
CA MET A 106 -9.21 18.90 -16.85
C MET A 106 -10.69 19.10 -17.25
N SER A 107 -11.53 18.18 -16.82
CA SER A 107 -12.98 18.27 -16.98
C SER A 107 -13.68 17.92 -15.67
N ARG A 108 -14.98 18.21 -15.56
CA ARG A 108 -15.78 17.76 -14.39
C ARG A 108 -15.86 16.23 -14.28
N LEU A 109 -15.48 15.50 -15.33
CA LEU A 109 -15.53 14.04 -15.42
C LEU A 109 -14.18 13.36 -15.16
N ARG A 110 -13.05 14.09 -15.21
CA ARG A 110 -11.70 13.55 -15.01
C ARG A 110 -10.88 14.50 -14.15
N SER A 111 -10.41 13.97 -13.00
CA SER A 111 -9.40 14.67 -12.20
C SER A 111 -8.08 14.69 -12.99
N GLY A 112 -7.47 15.87 -13.13
CA GLY A 112 -6.11 15.98 -13.68
C GLY A 112 -5.04 15.44 -12.73
N ILE A 113 -5.41 15.06 -11.51
CA ILE A 113 -4.54 14.53 -10.46
C ILE A 113 -4.96 13.11 -10.09
N ARG A 114 -3.99 12.21 -10.04
CA ARG A 114 -4.10 10.86 -9.45
C ARG A 114 -3.11 10.72 -8.29
N TYR A 115 -3.20 9.66 -7.52
CA TYR A 115 -2.24 9.38 -6.45
C TYR A 115 -1.48 8.11 -6.75
N ASP A 116 -0.15 8.24 -6.79
CA ASP A 116 0.76 7.12 -7.06
C ASP A 116 1.45 6.73 -5.75
N LEU A 117 1.50 5.43 -5.46
CA LEU A 117 2.22 4.89 -4.31
C LEU A 117 3.72 5.17 -4.48
N ALA A 118 4.25 6.09 -3.68
CA ALA A 118 5.60 6.62 -3.84
C ALA A 118 6.61 5.97 -2.90
N LYS A 119 6.17 5.49 -1.74
CA LYS A 119 7.02 4.75 -0.81
C LYS A 119 6.22 3.80 0.08
N VAL A 120 6.77 2.62 0.31
CA VAL A 120 6.31 1.68 1.33
C VAL A 120 7.49 1.34 2.23
N ILE A 121 7.29 1.48 3.54
CA ILE A 121 8.26 1.04 4.55
C ILE A 121 7.60 -0.10 5.31
N VAL A 122 8.21 -1.28 5.29
CA VAL A 122 7.76 -2.47 6.01
C VAL A 122 8.83 -2.85 7.02
N ILE A 123 8.43 -2.96 8.29
CA ILE A 123 9.29 -3.44 9.37
C ILE A 123 8.73 -4.78 9.85
N ILE A 124 9.61 -5.77 9.91
CA ILE A 124 9.32 -7.12 10.36
C ILE A 124 10.05 -7.34 11.68
N ASP A 125 9.30 -7.52 12.79
CA ASP A 125 9.87 -7.89 14.09
C ASP A 125 10.15 -9.40 14.13
N THR A 126 11.43 -9.77 14.01
CA THR A 126 11.85 -11.17 13.95
C THR A 126 11.58 -11.95 15.23
N ARG A 127 11.36 -11.26 16.36
CA ARG A 127 11.04 -11.90 17.66
C ARG A 127 9.56 -12.23 17.79
N ARG A 128 8.70 -11.65 16.95
CA ARG A 128 7.23 -11.73 17.06
C ARG A 128 6.58 -12.51 15.92
N LEU A 129 7.37 -13.11 15.02
CA LEU A 129 6.88 -13.86 13.85
C LEU A 129 6.07 -15.12 14.22
N GLY A 130 6.29 -15.69 15.41
CA GLY A 130 5.61 -16.90 15.84
C GLY A 130 5.87 -18.10 14.91
N GLY A 131 4.81 -18.87 14.61
CA GLY A 131 4.88 -20.06 13.75
C GLY A 131 4.69 -19.82 12.26
N VAL A 132 4.63 -18.56 11.81
CA VAL A 132 4.37 -18.22 10.40
C VAL A 132 5.53 -18.69 9.52
N THR A 133 5.20 -19.38 8.43
CA THR A 133 6.22 -19.85 7.48
C THR A 133 6.83 -18.69 6.71
N PHE A 134 8.08 -18.81 6.25
CA PHE A 134 8.72 -17.78 5.44
C PHE A 134 7.96 -17.51 4.12
N SER A 135 7.28 -18.53 3.57
CA SER A 135 6.43 -18.38 2.39
C SER A 135 5.22 -17.50 2.68
N ALA A 136 4.47 -17.82 3.74
CA ALA A 136 3.32 -17.04 4.20
C ALA A 136 3.71 -15.60 4.54
N LEU A 137 4.82 -15.41 5.24
CA LEU A 137 5.38 -14.08 5.53
C LEU A 137 5.73 -13.32 4.24
N SER A 138 6.31 -13.99 3.25
CA SER A 138 6.65 -13.35 1.97
C SER A 138 5.40 -12.95 1.18
N ASP A 139 4.34 -13.76 1.20
CA ASP A 139 3.06 -13.42 0.58
C ASP A 139 2.35 -12.28 1.31
N TYR A 140 2.36 -12.29 2.66
CA TYR A 140 1.85 -11.20 3.49
C TYR A 140 2.57 -9.88 3.16
N VAL A 141 3.90 -9.90 3.14
CA VAL A 141 4.72 -8.72 2.83
C VAL A 141 4.47 -8.25 1.40
N ALA A 142 4.33 -9.16 0.43
CA ALA A 142 4.00 -8.79 -0.95
C ALA A 142 2.62 -8.11 -1.03
N MET A 143 1.63 -8.61 -0.30
CA MET A 143 0.29 -8.02 -0.25
C MET A 143 0.33 -6.58 0.27
N VAL A 144 0.98 -6.31 1.40
CA VAL A 144 1.08 -4.96 1.97
C VAL A 144 2.07 -4.04 1.24
N ALA A 145 3.01 -4.59 0.49
CA ALA A 145 3.94 -3.81 -0.33
C ALA A 145 3.27 -3.27 -1.61
N LEU A 146 2.32 -4.01 -2.16
CA LEU A 146 1.64 -3.65 -3.41
C LEU A 146 0.33 -2.89 -3.14
N ALA A 147 -0.42 -3.26 -2.10
CA ALA A 147 -1.67 -2.60 -1.76
C ALA A 147 -1.56 -1.60 -0.60
N GLN A 148 -2.25 -0.45 -0.74
CA GLN A 148 -2.46 0.49 0.36
C GLN A 148 -3.51 -0.05 1.34
N ILE A 149 -3.07 -0.93 2.24
CA ILE A 149 -3.91 -1.56 3.26
C ILE A 149 -3.85 -0.75 4.56
N ASP A 150 -5.00 -0.43 5.13
CA ASP A 150 -5.10 0.12 6.48
C ASP A 150 -4.67 -0.95 7.51
N PRO A 151 -3.60 -0.73 8.31
CA PRO A 151 -3.16 -1.68 9.33
C PRO A 151 -4.21 -2.02 10.39
N THR A 152 -5.27 -1.23 10.51
CA THR A 152 -6.34 -1.40 11.49
C THR A 152 -7.60 -2.06 10.91
N ALA A 153 -7.63 -2.36 9.61
CA ALA A 153 -8.77 -3.02 8.98
C ALA A 153 -8.96 -4.43 9.52
N ASP A 154 -10.21 -4.77 9.88
CA ASP A 154 -10.58 -6.14 10.25
C ASP A 154 -10.87 -6.95 8.99
N VAL A 155 -10.00 -7.91 8.72
CA VAL A 155 -10.09 -8.85 7.59
C VAL A 155 -10.29 -10.30 8.04
N SER A 156 -10.58 -10.53 9.32
CA SER A 156 -10.65 -11.85 9.95
C SER A 156 -11.72 -12.78 9.35
N THR A 157 -12.75 -12.20 8.71
CA THR A 157 -13.85 -12.94 8.08
C THR A 157 -13.57 -13.36 6.64
N TYR A 158 -12.45 -12.93 6.06
CA TYR A 158 -12.10 -13.19 4.67
C TYR A 158 -10.93 -14.18 4.56
N PRO A 159 -10.93 -15.09 3.57
CA PRO A 159 -9.77 -15.95 3.30
C PRO A 159 -8.69 -15.10 2.63
N SER A 160 -7.82 -14.48 3.42
CA SER A 160 -6.76 -13.57 2.95
C SER A 160 -5.46 -13.85 3.70
N VAL A 161 -4.33 -13.79 2.99
CA VAL A 161 -2.99 -13.89 3.57
C VAL A 161 -2.75 -12.90 4.70
N LEU A 162 -3.50 -11.79 4.74
CA LEU A 162 -3.46 -10.84 5.85
C LEU A 162 -3.84 -11.46 7.21
N ASN A 163 -4.47 -12.64 7.21
CA ASN A 163 -4.75 -13.43 8.41
C ASN A 163 -3.63 -14.43 8.77
N ALA A 164 -2.44 -14.36 8.15
CA ALA A 164 -1.32 -15.28 8.42
C ALA A 164 -0.89 -15.30 9.90
N PHE A 165 -1.03 -14.19 10.61
CA PHE A 165 -0.73 -14.09 12.05
C PHE A 165 -1.96 -14.28 12.96
N GLY A 166 -3.14 -14.49 12.36
CA GLY A 166 -4.40 -14.68 13.06
C GLY A 166 -4.76 -16.15 13.29
N PRO A 167 -5.92 -16.43 13.90
CA PRO A 167 -6.35 -17.79 14.22
C PRO A 167 -6.55 -18.70 13.01
N SER A 168 -6.94 -18.16 11.85
CA SER A 168 -7.07 -18.95 10.61
C SER A 168 -5.70 -19.35 10.07
N GLY A 169 -4.66 -18.55 10.30
CA GLY A 169 -3.28 -18.89 9.99
C GLY A 169 -3.05 -19.13 8.50
N GLU A 170 -3.57 -18.26 7.64
CA GLU A 170 -3.44 -18.40 6.19
C GLU A 170 -1.97 -18.58 5.78
N THR A 171 -1.70 -19.62 5.01
CA THR A 171 -0.32 -20.09 4.76
C THR A 171 0.28 -19.56 3.47
N GLY A 172 -0.46 -18.71 2.74
CA GLY A 172 -0.01 -18.07 1.52
C GLY A 172 -1.08 -17.19 0.89
N LEU A 173 -0.76 -16.63 -0.27
CA LEU A 173 -1.65 -15.79 -1.06
C LEU A 173 -2.92 -16.56 -1.46
N THR A 174 -4.09 -16.02 -1.16
CA THR A 174 -5.37 -16.64 -1.51
C THR A 174 -5.89 -16.16 -2.86
N GLU A 175 -6.94 -16.81 -3.37
CA GLU A 175 -7.64 -16.36 -4.56
C GLU A 175 -8.26 -14.96 -4.38
N LEU A 176 -8.75 -14.66 -3.18
CA LEU A 176 -9.28 -13.34 -2.85
C LEU A 176 -8.19 -12.27 -2.96
N ASP A 177 -7.00 -12.53 -2.41
CA ASP A 177 -5.88 -11.60 -2.48
C ASP A 177 -5.44 -11.34 -3.93
N ALA A 178 -5.32 -12.41 -4.72
CA ALA A 178 -4.93 -12.30 -6.12
C ALA A 178 -5.95 -11.51 -6.95
N ASN A 179 -7.24 -11.75 -6.74
CA ASN A 179 -8.32 -11.04 -7.41
C ASN A 179 -8.41 -9.57 -6.97
N TYR A 180 -8.13 -9.29 -5.70
CA TYR A 180 -8.05 -7.93 -5.18
C TYR A 180 -6.91 -7.16 -5.86
N LEU A 181 -5.69 -7.69 -5.87
CA LEU A 181 -4.55 -7.00 -6.50
C LEU A 181 -4.75 -6.83 -8.00
N ARG A 182 -5.27 -7.84 -8.72
CA ARG A 182 -5.62 -7.70 -10.13
C ARG A 182 -6.62 -6.57 -10.34
N SER A 183 -7.69 -6.53 -9.54
CA SER A 183 -8.70 -5.47 -9.64
C SER A 183 -8.14 -4.09 -9.31
N LEU A 184 -7.20 -4.01 -8.36
CA LEU A 184 -6.52 -2.78 -7.98
C LEU A 184 -5.70 -2.19 -9.13
N TYR A 185 -4.99 -3.03 -9.89
CA TYR A 185 -4.11 -2.59 -10.98
C TYR A 185 -4.78 -2.58 -12.36
N ASP A 186 -5.88 -3.30 -12.56
CA ASP A 186 -6.73 -3.19 -13.76
C ASP A 186 -7.62 -1.93 -13.72
N ALA A 187 -7.94 -1.42 -12.53
CA ALA A 187 -8.73 -0.21 -12.36
C ALA A 187 -7.94 1.01 -12.87
N ARG A 188 -8.52 1.76 -13.82
CA ARG A 188 -7.90 2.98 -14.34
C ARG A 188 -7.66 3.99 -13.21
N PRO A 189 -6.41 4.44 -12.94
CA PRO A 189 -6.07 5.33 -11.82
C PRO A 189 -6.74 6.71 -11.83
N ASP A 190 -7.39 7.07 -12.94
CA ASP A 190 -7.90 8.42 -13.24
C ASP A 190 -9.11 8.86 -12.38
N TYR A 191 -9.55 8.03 -11.43
CA TYR A 191 -10.78 8.22 -10.66
C TYR A 191 -10.52 8.42 -9.14
N GLY A 192 -10.02 9.61 -8.75
CA GLY A 192 -10.28 10.20 -7.42
C GLY A 192 -9.42 9.77 -6.21
N MET A 193 -9.47 10.59 -5.15
CA MET A 193 -8.54 10.70 -4.01
C MET A 193 -8.24 9.42 -3.18
N PRO A 194 -7.08 9.34 -2.46
CA PRO A 194 -6.66 8.19 -1.64
C PRO A 194 -7.58 7.91 -0.47
N SER A 195 -8.15 8.95 0.16
CA SER A 195 -9.11 8.79 1.25
C SER A 195 -10.46 8.22 0.79
N ALA A 196 -10.73 8.26 -0.52
CA ALA A 196 -11.90 7.63 -1.12
C ALA A 196 -11.63 6.19 -1.60
N GLN A 197 -10.37 5.78 -1.79
CA GLN A 197 -10.03 4.42 -2.27
C GLN A 197 -10.42 3.32 -1.27
N ILE A 198 -10.33 3.57 0.03
CA ILE A 198 -10.69 2.57 1.07
C ILE A 198 -12.22 2.33 1.10
N ASN A 199 -13.05 3.36 0.93
CA ASN A 199 -14.52 3.24 0.95
C ASN A 199 -15.16 2.93 -0.42
N GLN A 200 -14.50 3.27 -1.53
CA GLN A 200 -15.01 3.00 -2.88
C GLN A 200 -14.86 1.52 -3.30
N MET A 201 -14.00 0.74 -2.64
CA MET A 201 -13.78 -0.67 -3.00
C MET A 201 -14.72 -1.66 -2.31
N ALA A 202 -15.10 -1.43 -1.05
CA ALA A 202 -16.16 -2.24 -0.42
C ALA A 202 -17.47 -2.16 -1.23
N SER A 203 -17.73 -1.00 -1.84
CA SER A 203 -18.87 -0.79 -2.74
C SER A 203 -18.65 -1.33 -4.16
N ALA A 204 -17.41 -1.42 -4.67
CA ALA A 204 -17.11 -2.07 -5.96
C ALA A 204 -17.18 -3.61 -5.88
N LEU A 205 -16.72 -4.21 -4.78
CA LEU A 205 -16.83 -5.64 -4.50
C LEU A 205 -18.29 -6.06 -4.26
N ALA A 206 -19.06 -5.24 -3.51
CA ALA A 206 -20.49 -5.46 -3.32
C ALA A 206 -21.30 -5.38 -4.64
N ARG A 207 -20.88 -4.55 -5.61
CA ARG A 207 -21.53 -4.48 -6.93
C ARG A 207 -21.24 -5.71 -7.80
N ARG A 208 -20.01 -6.24 -7.82
CA ARG A 208 -19.72 -7.49 -8.55
C ARG A 208 -20.47 -8.69 -7.99
N GLN A 209 -20.61 -8.80 -6.67
CA GLN A 209 -21.43 -9.86 -6.05
C GLN A 209 -22.93 -9.72 -6.37
N GLN A 210 -23.41 -8.53 -6.73
CA GLN A 210 -24.79 -8.31 -7.17
C GLN A 210 -24.98 -8.54 -8.69
N ASP A 211 -23.94 -8.35 -9.48
CA ASP A 211 -23.95 -8.56 -10.94
C ASP A 211 -23.64 -10.01 -11.36
N GLU A 212 -23.29 -10.89 -10.41
CA GLU A 212 -23.02 -12.31 -10.66
C GLU A 212 -23.94 -13.26 -9.84
N PRO A 213 -25.30 -13.18 -9.94
CA PRO A 213 -26.16 -14.28 -9.55
C PRO A 213 -26.36 -15.21 -10.75
N ASP A 214 -26.00 -16.48 -10.56
CA ASP A 214 -26.21 -17.61 -11.49
C ASP A 214 -25.37 -17.63 -12.78
N ALA A 215 -24.15 -18.11 -12.65
CA ALA A 215 -23.61 -19.09 -13.58
C ALA A 215 -22.85 -20.13 -12.74
N THR A 216 -23.40 -21.32 -12.49
CA THR A 216 -23.30 -22.52 -13.36
C THR A 216 -23.74 -23.72 -12.47
N PRO A 217 -24.25 -24.88 -12.98
CA PRO A 217 -24.38 -25.35 -14.36
C PRO A 217 -25.81 -25.46 -14.91
#